data_AF-A0A226DYP9-F1
#
_entry.id   AF-A0A226DYP9-F1
#
_cell.length_a   1.000
_cell.length_b   1.000
_cell.length_c   1.000
_cell.angle_alpha   90.00
_cell.angle_beta   90.00
_cell.angle_gamma   90.00
#
_symmetry.space_group_name_H-M   'P 1'
#
loop_
_entity.id
_entity.type
_entity.pdbx_description
1 polymer ?
#
loop_
_entity_poly.entity_id
_entity_poly.type
_entity_poly.pdbx_seq_one_letter_code
_entity_poly.pdbx_strand_id
1 'polypeptide(L)'
;MAFTRIFALICGLVCLSVLNISPAEAQTCSRQVGKDITAPNLRSINGTAETSCCGLCSSTSGCVAYSWNDYQGGTCWLKGALSPVIDKGDTTIANRYFPTIQAELGFTYEATTDWSRINDNYLADKDVILFLDDKPTDASHKSAVERFTQRGGGFMSFHVAAFTTNANEWAWYHNTFLGTGNFQKNTWKPTPATLRTEDRTHPATRNLPATFPLGTNAGETWYEGYYPVVWQNRNYRMLYCNMGHNDIDYNGNIDLSETFGGQIQNTFFKDALKWLAYRDAPFEESKQNPLFEALNA
;
A
#
# COMPACT_ATOMS: atom_id res chain seq x y z
N MET A 1 4.41 30.57 3.96
CA MET A 1 3.92 29.25 4.38
C MET A 1 4.81 28.22 3.71
N ALA A 2 5.53 27.41 4.47
CA ALA A 2 6.32 26.32 3.90
C ALA A 2 5.33 25.27 3.37
N PHE A 3 5.43 24.91 2.09
CA PHE A 3 4.64 23.83 1.52
C PHE A 3 5.15 22.50 2.07
N THR A 4 4.27 21.73 2.71
CA THR A 4 4.61 20.39 3.20
C THR A 4 4.94 19.47 2.02
N ARG A 5 6.07 18.76 2.00
CA ARG A 5 6.44 17.83 0.91
C ARG A 5 6.33 16.37 1.35
N ILE A 6 5.47 15.63 0.67
CA ILE A 6 5.18 14.22 0.92
C ILE A 6 5.72 13.38 -0.23
N PHE A 7 6.50 12.35 0.09
CA PHE A 7 7.15 11.47 -0.88
C PHE A 7 6.80 10.00 -0.64
N ALA A 8 6.25 9.32 -1.64
CA ALA A 8 5.87 7.90 -1.56
C ALA A 8 6.76 6.99 -2.42
N LEU A 9 7.10 5.82 -1.90
CA LEU A 9 7.92 4.79 -2.54
C LEU A 9 7.14 3.51 -2.80
N ILE A 10 7.52 2.83 -3.88
CA ILE A 10 6.72 1.79 -4.54
C ILE A 10 7.60 0.62 -5.03
N CYS A 11 7.08 -0.61 -4.94
CA CYS A 11 7.48 -1.76 -5.76
C CYS A 11 6.37 -2.17 -6.73
N GLY A 12 6.69 -2.16 -8.02
CA GLY A 12 5.72 -2.39 -9.07
C GLY A 12 5.43 -3.87 -9.30
N LEU A 13 4.32 -4.41 -8.78
CA LEU A 13 3.93 -5.82 -9.00
C LEU A 13 2.44 -6.04 -9.30
N VAL A 14 1.82 -5.13 -10.06
CA VAL A 14 0.68 -5.50 -10.93
C VAL A 14 1.07 -5.09 -12.33
N CYS A 15 0.99 -5.95 -13.33
CA CYS A 15 1.41 -5.59 -14.68
C CYS A 15 0.35 -5.98 -15.70
N LEU A 16 0.01 -5.02 -16.54
CA LEU A 16 -0.92 -5.15 -17.64
C LEU A 16 -0.14 -5.10 -18.95
N SER A 17 -0.54 -5.84 -19.99
CA SER A 17 0.01 -5.59 -21.32
C SER A 17 -1.06 -5.39 -22.39
N VAL A 18 -0.85 -4.39 -23.25
CA VAL A 18 -1.70 -4.06 -24.40
C VAL A 18 -1.10 -4.73 -25.64
N LEU A 19 -1.90 -5.47 -26.41
CA LEU A 19 -1.53 -5.94 -27.75
C LEU A 19 -2.08 -4.98 -28.80
N ASN A 20 -1.21 -4.48 -29.66
CA ASN A 20 -1.62 -3.84 -30.91
C ASN A 20 -1.61 -4.90 -32.03
N ILE A 21 -2.74 -5.09 -32.70
CA ILE A 21 -2.82 -5.94 -33.89
C ILE A 21 -2.79 -5.02 -35.11
N SER A 22 -1.63 -4.92 -35.77
CA SER A 22 -1.54 -4.51 -37.18
C SER A 22 -1.18 -5.72 -38.03
N PRO A 23 -1.66 -5.84 -39.28
CA PRO A 23 -1.60 -7.10 -40.03
C PRO A 23 -0.20 -7.51 -40.53
N ALA A 24 0.89 -6.89 -40.07
CA ALA A 24 2.21 -7.09 -40.69
C ALA A 24 3.43 -7.09 -39.74
N GLU A 25 3.31 -6.81 -38.44
CA GLU A 25 4.46 -6.74 -37.53
C GLU A 25 4.18 -7.48 -36.20
N ALA A 26 5.23 -8.06 -35.61
CA ALA A 26 5.17 -8.89 -34.41
C ALA A 26 4.25 -8.30 -33.33
N GLN A 27 3.38 -9.13 -32.73
CA GLN A 27 2.57 -8.74 -31.58
C GLN A 27 3.47 -8.20 -30.46
N THR A 28 3.50 -6.89 -30.28
CA THR A 28 4.22 -6.26 -29.18
C THR A 28 3.28 -6.11 -27.98
N CYS A 29 3.53 -6.86 -26.92
CA CYS A 29 2.91 -6.63 -25.62
C CYS A 29 3.59 -5.46 -24.93
N SER A 30 2.86 -4.35 -24.71
CA SER A 30 3.39 -3.19 -23.97
C SER A 30 2.98 -3.25 -22.51
N ARG A 31 3.95 -3.39 -21.59
CA ARG A 31 3.74 -3.51 -20.14
C ARG A 31 3.35 -2.17 -19.49
N GLN A 32 2.32 -2.18 -18.65
CA GLN A 32 1.85 -1.10 -17.79
C GLN A 32 1.72 -1.60 -16.37
N VAL A 33 2.56 -1.10 -15.47
CA VAL A 33 2.55 -1.50 -14.06
C VAL A 33 1.44 -0.76 -13.30
N GLY A 34 0.81 -1.39 -12.31
CA GLY A 34 -0.26 -0.86 -11.49
C GLY A 34 -1.62 -0.78 -12.19
N LYS A 35 -1.82 -1.51 -13.29
CA LYS A 35 -3.04 -1.43 -14.11
C LYS A 35 -3.73 -2.78 -14.25
N ASP A 36 -5.03 -2.75 -14.51
CA ASP A 36 -5.84 -3.91 -14.86
C ASP A 36 -6.87 -3.56 -15.93
N ILE A 37 -7.25 -4.55 -16.72
CA ILE A 37 -8.36 -4.44 -17.66
C ILE A 37 -9.58 -5.09 -17.00
N THR A 38 -10.62 -4.30 -16.73
CA THR A 38 -11.85 -4.81 -16.11
C THR A 38 -12.75 -5.56 -17.08
N ALA A 39 -12.36 -5.65 -18.36
CA ALA A 39 -13.04 -6.52 -19.31
C ALA A 39 -13.11 -7.96 -18.76
N PRO A 40 -14.19 -8.70 -19.06
CA PRO A 40 -14.34 -10.08 -18.64
C PRO A 40 -13.14 -10.96 -19.04
N ASN A 41 -12.73 -11.84 -18.14
CA ASN A 41 -11.71 -12.84 -18.41
C ASN A 41 -12.25 -13.86 -19.41
N LEU A 42 -11.50 -14.09 -20.49
CA LEU A 42 -11.72 -15.23 -21.38
C LEU A 42 -11.20 -16.52 -20.75
N ARG A 43 -10.05 -16.43 -20.06
CA ARG A 43 -9.38 -17.56 -19.43
C ARG A 43 -8.39 -17.08 -18.37
N SER A 44 -8.22 -17.84 -17.30
CA SER A 44 -7.12 -17.69 -16.35
C SER A 44 -6.14 -18.87 -16.45
N ILE A 45 -4.85 -18.59 -16.29
CA ILE A 45 -3.77 -19.60 -16.36
C ILE A 45 -2.81 -19.36 -15.19
N ASN A 46 -2.77 -20.29 -14.25
CA ASN A 46 -2.00 -20.18 -12.99
C ASN A 46 -0.57 -20.75 -13.12
N GLY A 47 0.26 -20.55 -12.09
CA GLY A 47 1.65 -21.05 -12.05
C GLY A 47 2.52 -20.55 -13.20
N THR A 48 2.21 -19.37 -13.76
CA THR A 48 2.78 -18.88 -15.00
C THR A 48 3.48 -17.55 -14.77
N ALA A 49 4.72 -17.43 -15.24
CA ALA A 49 5.46 -16.16 -15.22
C ALA A 49 4.82 -15.11 -16.13
N GLU A 50 4.90 -13.83 -15.73
CA GLU A 50 4.35 -12.68 -16.48
C GLU A 50 4.79 -12.70 -17.96
N THR A 51 6.07 -13.02 -18.21
CA THR A 51 6.69 -13.04 -19.54
C THR A 51 6.05 -14.04 -20.50
N SER A 52 5.39 -15.08 -19.98
CA SER A 52 4.69 -16.08 -20.77
C SER A 52 3.29 -15.64 -21.20
N CYS A 53 2.66 -14.70 -20.50
CA CYS A 53 1.27 -14.32 -20.74
C CYS A 53 1.03 -13.73 -22.13
N CYS A 54 2.02 -13.03 -22.69
CA CYS A 54 1.93 -12.46 -24.03
C CYS A 54 1.75 -13.55 -25.10
N GLY A 55 2.57 -14.61 -25.04
CA GLY A 55 2.45 -15.75 -25.95
C GLY A 55 1.17 -16.57 -25.72
N LEU A 56 0.74 -16.68 -24.46
CA LEU A 56 -0.51 -17.36 -24.11
C LEU A 56 -1.74 -16.61 -24.63
N CYS A 57 -1.74 -15.27 -24.58
CA CYS A 57 -2.79 -14.47 -25.19
C CYS A 57 -2.76 -14.61 -26.71
N SER A 58 -1.59 -14.49 -27.33
CA SER A 58 -1.41 -14.59 -28.79
C SER A 58 -1.89 -15.93 -29.36
N SER A 59 -1.80 -17.01 -28.58
CA SER A 59 -2.27 -18.35 -28.96
C SER A 59 -3.73 -18.65 -28.57
N THR A 60 -4.40 -17.73 -27.88
CA THR A 60 -5.78 -17.89 -27.42
C THR A 60 -6.74 -17.11 -28.33
N SER A 61 -7.63 -17.82 -29.01
CA SER A 61 -8.65 -17.21 -29.88
C SER A 61 -9.48 -16.17 -29.11
N GLY A 62 -9.62 -14.98 -29.69
CA GLY A 62 -10.35 -13.86 -29.10
C GLY A 62 -9.59 -13.08 -28.02
N CYS A 63 -8.40 -13.51 -27.61
CA CYS A 63 -7.60 -12.76 -26.66
C CYS A 63 -6.95 -11.55 -27.34
N VAL A 64 -7.15 -10.39 -26.73
CA VAL A 64 -6.58 -9.11 -27.20
C VAL A 64 -5.72 -8.45 -26.12
N ALA A 65 -5.76 -8.92 -24.87
CA ALA A 65 -4.94 -8.38 -23.80
C ALA A 65 -4.78 -9.38 -22.66
N TYR A 66 -3.90 -9.10 -21.71
CA TYR A 66 -3.86 -9.83 -20.45
C TYR A 66 -3.50 -8.92 -19.28
N SER A 67 -3.96 -9.33 -18.10
CA SER A 67 -3.47 -8.84 -16.81
C SER A 67 -2.71 -9.95 -16.11
N TRP A 68 -1.70 -9.62 -15.30
CA TRP A 68 -0.95 -10.60 -14.52
C TRP A 68 -0.73 -10.15 -13.07
N ASN A 69 -0.79 -11.09 -12.15
CA ASN A 69 -0.43 -10.92 -10.74
C ASN A 69 0.15 -12.23 -10.16
N ASP A 70 0.74 -12.17 -8.96
CA ASP A 70 1.38 -13.31 -8.29
C ASP A 70 0.39 -14.36 -7.74
N TYR A 71 -0.90 -14.23 -8.01
CA TYR A 71 -1.91 -15.17 -7.54
C TYR A 71 -1.56 -16.61 -7.97
N GLN A 72 -1.64 -17.56 -7.04
CA GLN A 72 -1.39 -18.99 -7.29
C GLN A 72 -0.05 -19.28 -8.04
N GLY A 73 1.02 -18.59 -7.66
CA GLY A 73 2.34 -18.75 -8.29
C GLY A 73 2.47 -18.04 -9.63
N GLY A 74 1.66 -16.99 -9.85
CA GLY A 74 1.56 -16.23 -11.08
C GLY A 74 0.35 -16.63 -11.91
N THR A 75 -0.61 -15.72 -12.11
CA THR A 75 -1.80 -15.95 -12.93
C THR A 75 -1.89 -14.97 -14.09
N CYS A 76 -1.97 -15.48 -15.33
CA CYS A 76 -2.35 -14.70 -16.50
C CYS A 76 -3.88 -14.68 -16.65
N TRP A 77 -4.47 -13.49 -16.59
CA TRP A 77 -5.89 -13.24 -16.86
C TRP A 77 -6.04 -12.77 -18.30
N LEU A 78 -6.39 -13.68 -19.21
CA LEU A 78 -6.55 -13.38 -20.64
C LEU A 78 -7.87 -12.65 -20.88
N LYS A 79 -7.83 -11.56 -21.65
CA LYS A 79 -8.94 -10.61 -21.83
C LYS A 79 -9.35 -10.50 -23.30
N GLY A 80 -10.66 -10.38 -23.53
CA GLY A 80 -11.25 -10.21 -24.87
C GLY A 80 -11.42 -8.75 -25.32
N ALA A 81 -11.10 -7.79 -24.45
CA ALA A 81 -11.07 -6.37 -24.79
C ALA A 81 -9.85 -5.69 -24.14
N LEU A 82 -9.47 -4.52 -24.67
CA LEU A 82 -8.37 -3.69 -24.15
C LEU A 82 -8.83 -2.69 -23.08
N SER A 83 -10.14 -2.56 -22.85
CA SER A 83 -10.72 -1.52 -22.01
C SER A 83 -12.02 -2.00 -21.34
N PRO A 84 -12.46 -1.38 -20.22
CA PRO A 84 -11.80 -0.28 -19.51
C PRO A 84 -10.49 -0.70 -18.83
N VAL A 85 -9.50 0.19 -18.85
CA VAL A 85 -8.27 0.05 -18.06
C VAL A 85 -8.47 0.85 -16.77
N ILE A 86 -8.28 0.18 -15.65
CA ILE A 86 -8.27 0.82 -14.33
C ILE A 86 -6.89 0.72 -13.72
N ASP A 87 -6.63 1.61 -12.77
CA ASP A 87 -5.57 1.43 -11.79
C ASP A 87 -5.91 0.25 -10.87
N LYS A 88 -4.93 -0.58 -10.57
CA LYS A 88 -5.05 -1.72 -9.67
C LYS A 88 -3.90 -1.74 -8.67
N GLY A 89 -4.23 -2.11 -7.43
CA GLY A 89 -3.29 -2.15 -6.30
C GLY A 89 -3.30 -0.86 -5.47
N ASP A 90 -3.06 -1.04 -4.18
CA ASP A 90 -3.08 -0.02 -3.13
C ASP A 90 -2.21 1.19 -3.42
N THR A 91 -1.03 0.95 -3.99
CA THR A 91 -0.13 2.01 -4.43
C THR A 91 -0.75 2.90 -5.51
N THR A 92 -1.45 2.31 -6.47
CA THR A 92 -2.07 3.07 -7.56
C THR A 92 -3.27 3.87 -7.05
N ILE A 93 -3.99 3.35 -6.05
CA ILE A 93 -5.08 4.08 -5.36
C ILE A 93 -4.50 5.21 -4.51
N ALA A 94 -3.42 4.98 -3.76
CA ALA A 94 -2.71 6.02 -3.00
C ALA A 94 -2.25 7.17 -3.92
N ASN A 95 -1.65 6.81 -5.06
CA ASN A 95 -1.18 7.76 -6.08
C ASN A 95 -2.31 8.56 -6.74
N ARG A 96 -3.55 8.06 -6.71
CA ARG A 96 -4.74 8.82 -7.13
C ARG A 96 -5.27 9.69 -6.00
N TYR A 97 -5.39 9.12 -4.80
CA TYR A 97 -6.04 9.77 -3.67
C TYR A 97 -5.24 10.95 -3.14
N PHE A 98 -3.93 10.79 -2.87
CA PHE A 98 -3.14 11.86 -2.26
C PHE A 98 -3.12 13.14 -3.09
N PRO A 99 -2.99 13.09 -4.44
CA PRO A 99 -3.14 14.29 -5.26
C PRO A 99 -4.45 15.05 -5.11
N THR A 100 -5.56 14.35 -4.89
CA THR A 100 -6.89 14.98 -4.76
C THR A 100 -7.02 15.81 -3.48
N ILE A 101 -6.22 15.52 -2.45
CA ILE A 101 -6.28 16.20 -1.14
C ILE A 101 -5.10 17.16 -0.90
N GLN A 102 -4.16 17.28 -1.84
CA GLN A 102 -2.97 18.14 -1.74
C GLN A 102 -3.33 19.60 -1.43
N ALA A 103 -4.26 20.18 -2.20
CA ALA A 103 -4.68 21.57 -2.05
C ALA A 103 -5.47 21.79 -0.75
N GLU A 104 -6.33 20.84 -0.38
CA GLU A 104 -7.11 20.87 0.86
C GLU A 104 -6.21 20.89 2.09
N LEU A 105 -5.13 20.11 2.06
CA LEU A 105 -4.24 19.91 3.20
C LEU A 105 -2.95 20.74 3.14
N GLY A 106 -2.72 21.47 2.05
CA GLY A 106 -1.54 22.34 1.90
C GLY A 106 -0.22 21.61 1.73
N PHE A 107 -0.20 20.47 1.03
CA PHE A 107 1.02 19.71 0.75
C PHE A 107 1.27 19.44 -0.74
N THR A 108 2.51 19.16 -1.10
CA THR A 108 2.91 18.60 -2.40
C THR A 108 3.14 17.10 -2.27
N TYR A 109 2.59 16.32 -3.18
CA TYR A 109 2.77 14.87 -3.28
C TYR A 109 3.68 14.52 -4.44
N GLU A 110 4.58 13.58 -4.22
CA GLU A 110 5.35 12.93 -5.25
C GLU A 110 5.44 11.44 -4.95
N ALA A 111 5.37 10.60 -6.00
CA ALA A 111 5.57 9.16 -5.90
C ALA A 111 6.70 8.71 -6.82
N THR A 112 7.45 7.69 -6.42
CA THR A 112 8.50 7.10 -7.25
C THR A 112 8.70 5.61 -6.98
N THR A 113 9.26 4.91 -7.96
CA THR A 113 9.85 3.57 -7.85
C THR A 113 11.39 3.62 -7.84
N ASP A 114 11.98 4.81 -7.97
CA ASP A 114 13.43 5.02 -8.03
C ASP A 114 14.02 5.12 -6.61
N TRP A 115 14.48 3.99 -6.09
CA TRP A 115 15.12 3.91 -4.77
C TRP A 115 16.37 4.76 -4.63
N SER A 116 17.05 5.15 -5.73
CA SER A 116 18.25 6.00 -5.65
C SER A 116 17.97 7.40 -5.08
N ARG A 117 16.70 7.82 -5.10
CA ARG A 117 16.22 9.05 -4.46
C ARG A 117 16.17 8.95 -2.94
N ILE A 118 16.35 7.77 -2.34
CA ILE A 118 16.48 7.60 -0.89
C ILE A 118 17.92 7.87 -0.47
N ASN A 119 18.23 9.16 -0.39
CA ASN A 119 19.50 9.67 0.09
C ASN A 119 19.27 10.96 0.90
N ASP A 120 20.27 11.36 1.69
CA ASP A 120 20.12 12.50 2.60
C ASP A 120 19.82 13.82 1.88
N ASN A 121 20.41 14.04 0.70
CA ASN A 121 20.21 15.26 -0.07
C ASN A 121 18.76 15.39 -0.55
N TYR A 122 18.21 14.30 -1.09
CA TYR A 122 16.83 14.28 -1.57
C TYR A 122 15.82 14.32 -0.43
N LEU A 123 16.12 13.66 0.69
CA LEU A 123 15.24 13.64 1.87
C LEU A 123 15.36 14.90 2.74
N ALA A 124 16.27 15.81 2.45
CA ALA A 124 16.46 17.03 3.23
C ALA A 124 15.27 18.00 3.11
N ASP A 125 14.58 17.99 1.97
CA ASP A 125 13.44 18.87 1.69
C ASP A 125 12.08 18.19 1.87
N LYS A 126 12.04 16.95 2.37
CA LYS A 126 10.81 16.20 2.62
C LYS A 126 10.38 16.32 4.08
N ASP A 127 9.08 16.40 4.29
CA ASP A 127 8.49 16.39 5.63
C ASP A 127 8.03 14.99 6.01
N VAL A 128 7.46 14.25 5.04
CA VAL A 128 6.93 12.90 5.25
C VAL A 128 7.38 11.97 4.12
N ILE A 129 7.82 10.76 4.47
CA ILE A 129 8.00 9.65 3.53
C ILE A 129 6.99 8.53 3.77
N LEU A 130 6.51 7.91 2.70
CA LEU A 130 5.54 6.82 2.71
C LEU A 130 6.12 5.58 2.02
N PHE A 131 6.03 4.42 2.66
CA PHE A 131 6.27 3.12 2.03
C PHE A 131 4.93 2.43 1.81
N LEU A 132 4.45 2.41 0.56
CA LEU A 132 3.10 1.94 0.24
C LEU A 132 3.03 0.41 0.12
N ASP A 133 4.05 -0.22 -0.45
CA ASP A 133 4.04 -1.65 -0.74
C ASP A 133 5.45 -2.30 -0.72
N ASP A 134 6.50 -1.56 -0.41
CA ASP A 134 7.86 -2.11 -0.28
C ASP A 134 8.80 -1.20 0.52
N LYS A 135 10.01 -1.70 0.77
CA LYS A 135 11.06 -1.05 1.58
C LYS A 135 12.44 -1.20 0.90
N PRO A 136 13.39 -0.28 1.15
CA PRO A 136 14.71 -0.37 0.54
C PRO A 136 15.51 -1.57 1.07
N THR A 137 16.26 -2.22 0.17
CA THR A 137 17.13 -3.35 0.50
C THR A 137 18.60 -2.96 0.63
N ASP A 138 19.05 -1.95 -0.13
CA ASP A 138 20.41 -1.42 -0.11
C ASP A 138 20.75 -0.71 1.22
N ALA A 139 21.97 -0.94 1.72
CA ALA A 139 22.41 -0.42 3.01
C ALA A 139 22.43 1.11 3.07
N SER A 140 22.80 1.79 1.98
CA SER A 140 22.87 3.26 1.94
C SER A 140 21.47 3.88 2.02
N HIS A 141 20.50 3.32 1.30
CA HIS A 141 19.11 3.76 1.34
C HIS A 141 18.49 3.50 2.73
N LYS A 142 18.76 2.33 3.32
CA LYS A 142 18.34 2.01 4.70
C LYS A 142 18.83 3.05 5.71
N SER A 143 20.12 3.40 5.65
CA SER A 143 20.68 4.40 6.56
C SER A 143 20.14 5.82 6.33
N ALA A 144 19.79 6.19 5.09
CA ALA A 144 19.18 7.49 4.80
C ALA A 144 17.77 7.61 5.42
N VAL A 145 16.98 6.53 5.38
CA VAL A 145 15.66 6.46 6.04
C VAL A 145 15.81 6.59 7.55
N GLU A 146 16.76 5.86 8.14
CA GLU A 146 17.04 5.94 9.58
C GLU A 146 17.40 7.36 10.02
N ARG A 147 18.32 8.02 9.32
CA ARG A 147 18.69 9.41 9.61
C ARG A 147 17.52 10.38 9.40
N PHE A 148 16.65 10.13 8.43
CA PHE A 148 15.48 10.95 8.17
C PHE A 148 14.48 10.89 9.33
N THR A 149 14.20 9.70 9.85
CA THR A 149 13.24 9.55 10.96
C THR A 149 13.83 9.96 12.30
N GLN A 150 15.13 9.73 12.53
CA GLN A 150 15.85 10.18 13.73
C GLN A 150 15.89 11.71 13.87
N ARG A 151 15.93 12.46 12.76
CA ARG A 151 15.84 13.93 12.78
C ARG A 151 14.39 14.47 12.84
N GLY A 152 13.42 13.61 13.11
CA GLY A 152 12.00 14.00 13.22
C GLY A 152 11.28 14.14 11.88
N GLY A 153 11.77 13.49 10.81
CA GLY A 153 10.99 13.32 9.58
C GLY A 153 9.80 12.39 9.81
N GLY A 154 8.64 12.75 9.26
CA GLY A 154 7.41 11.96 9.37
C GLY A 154 7.47 10.69 8.51
N PHE A 155 6.99 9.57 9.03
CA PHE A 155 7.02 8.30 8.31
C PHE A 155 5.66 7.58 8.37
N MET A 156 5.24 7.01 7.25
CA MET A 156 4.13 6.05 7.23
C MET A 156 4.49 4.82 6.41
N SER A 157 4.26 3.62 6.92
CA SER A 157 4.42 2.37 6.16
C SER A 157 3.13 1.58 6.14
N PHE A 158 2.90 0.87 5.05
CA PHE A 158 1.69 0.11 4.81
C PHE A 158 2.00 -1.37 4.60
N HIS A 159 1.20 -2.22 5.24
CA HIS A 159 1.04 -3.64 4.95
C HIS A 159 2.37 -4.36 4.68
N VAL A 160 2.58 -4.83 3.45
CA VAL A 160 3.73 -5.65 3.06
C VAL A 160 5.06 -4.90 3.12
N ALA A 161 5.08 -3.57 3.19
CA ALA A 161 6.31 -2.80 3.40
C ALA A 161 6.96 -3.04 4.78
N ALA A 162 6.26 -3.71 5.71
CA ALA A 162 6.83 -4.21 6.96
C ALA A 162 7.07 -5.72 6.98
N PHE A 163 6.70 -6.45 5.93
CA PHE A 163 6.87 -7.90 5.87
C PHE A 163 8.34 -8.29 5.90
N THR A 164 8.66 -9.28 6.74
CA THR A 164 9.93 -9.99 6.76
C THR A 164 9.78 -11.32 7.49
N THR A 165 10.53 -12.33 7.07
CA THR A 165 10.74 -13.57 7.85
C THR A 165 12.07 -13.56 8.60
N ASN A 166 12.90 -12.52 8.38
CA ASN A 166 14.18 -12.32 9.03
C ASN A 166 14.38 -10.85 9.40
N ALA A 167 13.80 -10.43 10.53
CA ALA A 167 13.88 -9.08 11.05
C ALA A 167 15.32 -8.59 11.27
N ASN A 168 16.30 -9.50 11.40
CA ASN A 168 17.70 -9.12 11.52
C ASN A 168 18.32 -8.59 10.23
N GLU A 169 17.68 -8.79 9.06
CA GLU A 169 18.11 -8.19 7.78
C GLU A 169 18.09 -6.66 7.79
N TRP A 170 17.28 -6.10 8.69
CA TRP A 170 17.24 -4.68 9.02
C TRP A 170 16.68 -4.50 10.43
N ALA A 171 17.47 -4.93 11.43
CA ALA A 171 17.04 -5.02 12.83
C ALA A 171 16.45 -3.70 13.37
N TRP A 172 17.05 -2.56 13.04
CA TRP A 172 16.51 -1.26 13.43
C TRP A 172 15.09 -1.05 12.90
N TYR A 173 14.82 -1.31 11.61
CA TYR A 173 13.51 -1.07 11.01
C TYR A 173 12.43 -1.97 11.62
N HIS A 174 12.67 -3.28 11.67
CA HIS A 174 11.65 -4.24 12.10
C HIS A 174 11.50 -4.34 13.62
N ASN A 175 12.59 -4.30 14.39
CA ASN A 175 12.54 -4.54 15.83
C ASN A 175 12.47 -3.25 16.64
N THR A 176 13.08 -2.16 16.17
CA THR A 176 13.18 -0.91 16.93
C THR A 176 12.20 0.15 16.44
N PHE A 177 12.15 0.41 15.14
CA PHE A 177 11.42 1.53 14.54
C PHE A 177 9.93 1.19 14.38
N LEU A 178 9.59 0.13 13.63
CA LEU A 178 8.23 -0.36 13.55
C LEU A 178 7.85 -1.17 14.79
N GLY A 179 8.77 -2.02 15.25
CA GLY A 179 8.55 -3.02 16.29
C GLY A 179 7.57 -4.12 15.88
N THR A 180 7.57 -4.51 14.60
CA THR A 180 6.81 -5.64 14.05
C THR A 180 7.47 -6.98 14.33
N GLY A 181 8.81 -7.01 14.41
CA GLY A 181 9.57 -8.26 14.39
C GLY A 181 9.34 -9.08 13.11
N ASN A 182 9.49 -10.40 13.23
CA ASN A 182 9.20 -11.36 12.16
C ASN A 182 7.69 -11.53 11.96
N PHE A 183 7.29 -11.69 10.70
CA PHE A 183 5.96 -12.15 10.35
C PHE A 183 5.64 -13.47 11.07
N GLN A 184 4.43 -13.56 11.64
CA GLN A 184 3.97 -14.73 12.40
C GLN A 184 2.91 -15.51 11.62
N LYS A 185 1.78 -14.87 11.33
CA LYS A 185 0.62 -15.47 10.65
C LYS A 185 -0.27 -14.38 10.06
N ASN A 186 -1.13 -14.76 9.13
CA ASN A 186 -2.19 -13.93 8.55
C ASN A 186 -3.47 -14.75 8.37
N THR A 187 -4.61 -14.07 8.29
CA THR A 187 -5.81 -14.65 7.69
C THR A 187 -5.67 -14.66 6.17
N TRP A 188 -6.26 -15.65 5.51
CA TRP A 188 -6.25 -15.74 4.05
C TRP A 188 -7.50 -15.08 3.48
N LYS A 189 -7.29 -14.18 2.51
CA LYS A 189 -8.24 -13.16 2.01
C LYS A 189 -8.50 -11.99 2.98
N PRO A 190 -8.72 -10.76 2.48
CA PRO A 190 -9.12 -9.63 3.31
C PRO A 190 -10.34 -9.99 4.16
N THR A 191 -10.15 -9.99 5.47
CA THR A 191 -11.19 -10.36 6.44
C THR A 191 -11.75 -9.08 7.04
N PRO A 192 -13.05 -8.80 6.87
CA PRO A 192 -13.69 -7.65 7.48
C PRO A 192 -13.57 -7.70 9.01
N ALA A 193 -13.51 -6.53 9.64
CA ALA A 193 -13.39 -6.39 11.08
C ALA A 193 -14.10 -5.11 11.55
N THR A 194 -14.56 -5.07 12.80
CA THR A 194 -14.85 -3.79 13.45
C THR A 194 -13.58 -3.32 14.16
N LEU A 195 -13.07 -2.15 13.80
CA LEU A 195 -11.95 -1.52 14.51
C LEU A 195 -12.48 -0.70 15.69
N ARG A 196 -11.76 -0.74 16.81
CA ARG A 196 -11.86 0.20 17.93
C ARG A 196 -10.78 1.25 17.81
N THR A 197 -11.16 2.51 18.00
CA THR A 197 -10.22 3.62 18.14
C THR A 197 -9.70 3.65 19.58
N GLU A 198 -8.48 3.17 19.79
CA GLU A 198 -7.87 3.02 21.13
C GLU A 198 -7.59 4.37 21.80
N ASP A 199 -6.97 5.29 21.06
CA ASP A 199 -6.67 6.63 21.54
C ASP A 199 -7.48 7.64 20.75
N ARG A 200 -8.56 8.17 21.34
CA ARG A 200 -9.40 9.21 20.73
C ARG A 200 -8.94 10.63 21.03
N THR A 201 -7.79 10.81 21.68
CA THR A 201 -7.19 12.12 21.94
C THR A 201 -6.07 12.42 20.94
N HIS A 202 -5.48 11.37 20.36
CA HIS A 202 -4.42 11.50 19.38
C HIS A 202 -4.87 12.31 18.14
N PRO A 203 -4.03 13.22 17.60
CA PRO A 203 -4.42 14.10 16.50
C PRO A 203 -4.91 13.36 15.24
N ALA A 204 -4.38 12.17 14.97
CA ALA A 204 -4.78 11.33 13.83
C ALA A 204 -6.17 10.65 13.98
N THR A 205 -6.70 10.56 15.19
CA THR A 205 -7.87 9.71 15.51
C THR A 205 -8.97 10.43 16.28
N ARG A 206 -8.73 11.66 16.78
CA ARG A 206 -9.70 12.45 17.56
C ARG A 206 -11.03 12.74 16.85
N ASN A 207 -11.02 12.73 15.52
CA ASN A 207 -12.22 12.98 14.70
C ASN A 207 -12.93 11.68 14.28
N LEU A 208 -12.50 10.52 14.80
CA LEU A 208 -13.07 9.21 14.47
C LEU A 208 -14.10 8.76 15.51
N PRO A 209 -15.06 7.92 15.10
CA PRO A 209 -15.96 7.26 16.03
C PRO A 209 -15.19 6.30 16.96
N ALA A 210 -15.84 5.87 18.04
CA ALA A 210 -15.27 4.88 18.96
C ALA A 210 -14.98 3.54 18.26
N THR A 211 -15.84 3.17 17.32
CA THR A 211 -15.70 1.96 16.50
C THR A 211 -16.17 2.23 15.07
N PHE A 212 -15.61 1.49 14.10
CA PHE A 212 -16.01 1.55 12.70
C PHE A 212 -15.63 0.27 11.94
N PRO A 213 -16.33 -0.08 10.85
CA PRO A 213 -15.99 -1.25 10.05
C PRO A 213 -14.72 -1.01 9.22
N LEU A 214 -13.90 -2.04 9.10
CA LEU A 214 -12.82 -2.23 8.13
C LEU A 214 -13.21 -3.38 7.20
N GLY A 215 -13.17 -3.16 5.89
CA GLY A 215 -13.60 -4.15 4.88
C GLY A 215 -15.04 -3.96 4.41
N THR A 216 -15.51 -4.88 3.57
CA THR A 216 -16.77 -4.78 2.80
C THR A 216 -17.97 -5.46 3.47
N ASN A 217 -17.77 -6.23 4.54
CA ASN A 217 -18.84 -6.93 5.25
C ASN A 217 -18.99 -6.41 6.68
N ALA A 218 -20.18 -5.87 7.01
CA ALA A 218 -20.47 -5.35 8.34
C ALA A 218 -20.81 -6.44 9.38
N GLY A 219 -21.03 -7.69 8.96
CA GLY A 219 -21.47 -8.80 9.83
C GLY A 219 -20.36 -9.77 10.25
N GLU A 220 -19.14 -9.62 9.73
CA GLU A 220 -18.03 -10.52 10.02
C GLU A 220 -17.07 -9.86 10.99
N THR A 221 -16.95 -10.47 12.16
CA THR A 221 -16.04 -10.07 13.22
C THR A 221 -14.98 -11.15 13.32
N TRP A 222 -13.74 -10.76 13.60
CA TRP A 222 -12.72 -11.71 14.02
C TRP A 222 -13.16 -12.36 15.36
N TYR A 223 -12.47 -13.41 15.85
CA TYR A 223 -13.02 -14.25 16.94
C TYR A 223 -12.09 -14.52 18.16
N GLU A 224 -10.75 -14.37 18.10
CA GLU A 224 -9.81 -14.49 19.26
C GLU A 224 -8.34 -13.91 19.15
N GLY A 225 -7.95 -13.01 20.08
CA GLY A 225 -6.63 -12.37 20.23
C GLY A 225 -6.59 -10.82 20.20
N TYR A 226 -5.42 -10.23 20.50
CA TYR A 226 -5.15 -8.78 20.38
C TYR A 226 -4.40 -8.49 19.08
N TYR A 227 -4.99 -7.69 18.19
CA TYR A 227 -4.44 -7.41 16.85
C TYR A 227 -4.44 -5.89 16.56
N PRO A 228 -3.31 -5.19 16.82
CA PRO A 228 -3.17 -3.80 16.44
C PRO A 228 -3.07 -3.70 14.92
N VAL A 229 -3.97 -2.92 14.32
CA VAL A 229 -4.04 -2.74 12.86
C VAL A 229 -3.30 -1.47 12.44
N VAL A 230 -3.28 -0.46 13.29
CA VAL A 230 -2.48 0.75 13.12
C VAL A 230 -1.86 1.09 14.47
N TRP A 231 -0.57 1.40 14.48
CA TRP A 231 0.10 1.87 15.69
C TRP A 231 1.19 2.88 15.38
N GLN A 232 1.64 3.54 16.44
CA GLN A 232 2.81 4.41 16.44
C GLN A 232 3.90 3.85 17.36
N ASN A 233 5.15 4.16 17.02
CA ASN A 233 6.26 4.13 17.95
C ASN A 233 6.54 5.56 18.41
N ARG A 234 6.28 5.87 19.68
CA ARG A 234 6.34 7.25 20.20
C ARG A 234 7.74 7.85 20.24
N ASN A 235 8.79 7.05 20.05
CA ASN A 235 10.15 7.55 19.89
C ASN A 235 10.39 8.23 18.53
N TYR A 236 9.44 8.11 17.60
CA TYR A 236 9.54 8.63 16.24
C TYR A 236 8.22 9.26 15.79
N ARG A 237 8.29 10.13 14.78
CA ARG A 237 7.09 10.66 14.12
C ARG A 237 6.63 9.67 13.06
N MET A 238 6.03 8.56 13.49
CA MET A 238 5.74 7.45 12.58
C MET A 238 4.39 6.79 12.83
N LEU A 239 3.82 6.25 11.76
CA LEU A 239 2.69 5.34 11.79
C LEU A 239 3.00 4.10 10.96
N TYR A 240 2.63 2.93 11.48
CA TYR A 240 2.50 1.73 10.67
C TYR A 240 1.02 1.38 10.52
N CYS A 241 0.63 1.09 9.28
CA CYS A 241 -0.72 0.70 8.90
C CYS A 241 -0.70 -0.72 8.33
N ASN A 242 -1.26 -1.69 9.04
CA ASN A 242 -1.37 -3.05 8.53
C ASN A 242 -2.43 -3.18 7.42
N MET A 243 -3.32 -2.20 7.28
CA MET A 243 -4.24 -2.06 6.15
C MET A 243 -3.45 -1.71 4.89
N GLY A 244 -3.84 -2.29 3.76
CA GLY A 244 -3.16 -2.07 2.49
C GLY A 244 -3.34 -3.22 1.49
N HIS A 245 -4.54 -3.82 1.45
CA HIS A 245 -4.89 -4.83 0.47
C HIS A 245 -6.39 -4.76 0.15
N ASN A 246 -6.73 -4.47 -1.10
CA ASN A 246 -8.10 -4.50 -1.61
C ASN A 246 -8.74 -5.90 -1.47
N ASP A 247 -10.04 -5.97 -1.21
CA ASP A 247 -10.82 -7.19 -1.43
C ASP A 247 -10.88 -7.47 -2.93
N ILE A 248 -10.64 -8.71 -3.35
CA ILE A 248 -10.52 -9.06 -4.76
C ILE A 248 -11.35 -10.32 -5.02
N ASP A 249 -12.27 -10.22 -5.98
CA ASP A 249 -12.84 -11.41 -6.62
C ASP A 249 -11.78 -12.04 -7.52
N TYR A 250 -11.11 -13.06 -7.01
CA TYR A 250 -10.09 -13.80 -7.75
C TYR A 250 -10.62 -14.63 -8.92
N ASN A 251 -11.94 -14.76 -9.13
CA ASN A 251 -12.43 -15.39 -10.37
C ASN A 251 -12.45 -14.38 -11.54
N GLY A 252 -12.85 -13.15 -11.23
CA GLY A 252 -12.90 -12.03 -12.18
C GLY A 252 -11.62 -11.19 -12.23
N ASN A 253 -10.73 -11.34 -11.25
CA ASN A 253 -9.68 -10.36 -10.93
C ASN A 253 -10.27 -8.95 -10.75
N ILE A 254 -11.36 -8.81 -10.00
CA ILE A 254 -12.07 -7.53 -9.81
C ILE A 254 -11.85 -7.04 -8.39
N ASP A 255 -11.44 -5.79 -8.22
CA ASP A 255 -11.30 -5.16 -6.90
C ASP A 255 -12.70 -4.81 -6.38
N LEU A 256 -13.02 -5.26 -5.17
CA LEU A 256 -14.30 -5.08 -4.47
C LEU A 256 -14.20 -4.01 -3.36
N SER A 257 -12.98 -3.58 -3.02
CA SER A 257 -12.74 -2.51 -2.05
C SER A 257 -11.49 -1.71 -2.42
N GLU A 258 -11.34 -0.54 -1.80
CA GLU A 258 -10.18 0.33 -1.95
C GLU A 258 -9.73 0.83 -0.57
N THR A 259 -8.43 0.77 -0.27
CA THR A 259 -7.85 1.30 0.99
C THR A 259 -8.13 2.80 1.22
N PHE A 260 -8.42 3.57 0.16
CA PHE A 260 -8.79 5.00 0.24
C PHE A 260 -10.23 5.28 -0.24
N GLY A 261 -11.12 4.28 -0.16
CA GLY A 261 -12.50 4.39 -0.63
C GLY A 261 -13.52 4.86 0.43
N GLY A 262 -13.17 4.82 1.72
CA GLY A 262 -14.11 5.06 2.83
C GLY A 262 -13.93 6.40 3.54
N GLN A 263 -15.04 7.09 3.87
CA GLN A 263 -14.99 8.40 4.55
C GLN A 263 -14.23 8.38 5.90
N ILE A 264 -14.43 7.33 6.70
CA ILE A 264 -13.79 7.22 8.03
C ILE A 264 -12.27 7.00 7.88
N GLN A 265 -11.86 6.07 7.01
CA GLN A 265 -10.45 5.83 6.71
C GLN A 265 -9.78 7.06 6.09
N ASN A 266 -10.47 7.76 5.19
CA ASN A 266 -9.97 8.98 4.57
C ASN A 266 -9.82 10.11 5.60
N THR A 267 -10.73 10.24 6.56
CA THR A 267 -10.58 11.15 7.71
C THR A 267 -9.32 10.81 8.51
N PHE A 268 -9.11 9.54 8.82
CA PHE A 268 -7.89 9.08 9.51
C PHE A 268 -6.63 9.45 8.73
N PHE A 269 -6.54 9.11 7.44
CA PHE A 269 -5.35 9.40 6.64
C PHE A 269 -5.07 10.90 6.52
N LYS A 270 -6.11 11.73 6.35
CA LYS A 270 -5.94 13.20 6.31
C LYS A 270 -5.36 13.75 7.61
N ASP A 271 -5.88 13.32 8.76
CA ASP A 271 -5.42 13.79 10.06
C ASP A 271 -4.05 13.21 10.43
N ALA A 272 -3.79 11.96 10.04
CA ALA A 272 -2.48 11.31 10.17
C ALA A 272 -1.39 12.03 9.38
N LEU A 273 -1.64 12.43 8.12
CA LEU A 273 -0.67 13.18 7.32
C LEU A 273 -0.38 14.56 7.90
N LYS A 274 -1.42 15.28 8.36
CA LYS A 274 -1.24 16.56 9.07
C LYS A 274 -0.38 16.39 10.31
N TRP A 275 -0.63 15.34 11.09
CA TRP A 275 0.17 15.02 12.25
C TRP A 275 1.61 14.72 11.83
N LEU A 276 1.86 13.77 10.93
CA LEU A 276 3.22 13.41 10.49
C LEU A 276 4.04 14.61 9.99
N ALA A 277 3.41 15.55 9.31
CA ALA A 277 4.04 16.76 8.80
C ALA A 277 4.34 17.83 9.86
N TYR A 278 3.65 17.81 11.00
CA TYR A 278 3.78 18.85 12.04
C TYR A 278 4.91 18.50 13.02
N ARG A 279 6.00 19.30 13.01
CA ARG A 279 7.24 19.04 13.74
C ARG A 279 7.30 19.54 15.19
N ASP A 280 6.35 20.36 15.63
CA ASP A 280 6.44 21.08 16.92
C ASP A 280 5.79 20.37 18.12
N ALA A 281 5.40 19.09 18.01
CA ALA A 281 4.85 18.35 19.14
C ALA A 281 5.93 17.51 19.83
N PRO A 282 6.16 17.67 21.16
CA PRO A 282 7.15 16.87 21.88
C PRO A 282 6.81 15.37 21.87
N PHE A 283 7.84 14.52 21.82
CA PHE A 283 7.70 13.07 21.93
C PHE A 283 7.39 12.69 23.39
N GLU A 284 6.31 11.94 23.61
CA GLU A 284 5.97 11.34 24.91
C GLU A 284 6.62 9.95 24.99
N GLU A 285 7.50 9.72 25.97
CA GLU A 285 8.13 8.40 26.19
C GLU A 285 7.09 7.36 26.63
N SER A 286 6.63 6.52 25.70
CA SER A 286 6.13 5.18 26.03
C SER A 286 6.25 4.23 24.84
N LYS A 287 6.40 2.94 25.12
CA LYS A 287 6.38 1.87 24.10
C LYS A 287 5.06 1.88 23.33
N GLN A 288 5.12 1.40 22.09
CA GLN A 288 4.06 1.28 21.07
C GLN A 288 2.64 1.52 21.58
N ASN A 289 1.96 2.51 21.02
CA ASN A 289 0.56 2.77 21.34
C ASN A 289 -0.31 2.40 20.13
N PRO A 290 -1.21 1.40 20.23
CA PRO A 290 -2.17 1.15 19.17
C PRO A 290 -3.04 2.40 18.96
N LEU A 291 -3.33 2.71 17.70
CA LEU A 291 -4.36 3.70 17.32
C LEU A 291 -5.65 3.00 16.95
N PHE A 292 -5.54 1.84 16.30
CA PHE A 292 -6.65 0.94 16.03
C PHE A 292 -6.35 -0.47 16.48
N GLU A 293 -7.32 -1.07 17.16
CA GLU A 293 -7.37 -2.49 17.48
C GLU A 293 -8.56 -3.12 16.74
N ALA A 294 -8.37 -4.29 16.15
CA ALA A 294 -9.51 -5.08 15.67
C ALA A 294 -10.27 -5.66 16.88
N LEU A 295 -11.55 -5.31 17.03
CA LEU A 295 -12.39 -5.79 18.12
C LEU A 295 -12.71 -7.26 18.00
N ASN A 296 -12.66 -7.93 19.15
CA ASN A 296 -12.88 -9.36 19.28
C ASN A 296 -12.05 -10.13 18.28
N ALA A 297 -10.88 -9.59 17.92
CA ALA A 297 -9.93 -10.28 17.08
C ALA A 297 -9.65 -11.65 17.61
#